data_AF-A0A5K1D1Z1-F1
#
_entry.id   AF-A0A5K1D1Z1-F1
#
_cell.length_a   1.000
_cell.length_b   1.000
_cell.length_c   1.000
_cell.angle_alpha   90.00
_cell.angle_beta   90.00
_cell.angle_gamma   90.00
#
_symmetry.space_group_name_H-M   'P 1'
#
loop_
_entity.id
_entity.type
_entity.pdbx_description
1 polymer ?
#
loop_
_entity_poly.entity_id
_entity_poly.type
_entity_poly.pdbx_seq_one_letter_code
_entity_poly.pdbx_strand_id
1 'polypeptide(L)'
;YQSDPYDRYWHPSGAIDGVISVARDNMSSIPKFSEMSGLALAHAITPASNNETTLIVPSSEMGLVDGLYYYIFYFLEVSQVTYQTKSRSFDFFVDGIKGITLPIVPPYQS
;
A
#
# COMPACT_ATOMS: atom_id res chain seq x y z
N TYR A 1 -20.53 1.49 5.59
CA TYR A 1 -19.30 2.26 5.92
C TYR A 1 -19.32 3.56 5.14
N GLN A 2 -19.58 4.71 5.77
CA GLN A 2 -20.05 5.96 5.10
C GLN A 2 -19.11 6.54 4.01
N SER A 3 -17.87 6.06 3.92
CA SER A 3 -16.87 6.46 2.92
C SER A 3 -16.50 5.38 1.90
N ASP A 4 -16.96 4.13 2.05
CA ASP A 4 -16.72 3.05 1.09
C ASP A 4 -17.98 2.83 0.24
N PRO A 5 -17.88 2.92 -1.10
CA PRO A 5 -19.05 2.82 -1.97
C PRO A 5 -19.67 1.41 -2.05
N TYR A 6 -19.00 0.39 -1.50
CA TYR A 6 -19.44 -1.00 -1.53
C TYR A 6 -19.67 -1.58 -0.12
N ASP A 7 -19.76 -0.71 0.89
CA ASP A 7 -19.95 -1.10 2.29
C ASP A 7 -18.93 -2.10 2.84
N ARG A 8 -17.73 -2.19 2.23
CA ARG A 8 -16.67 -3.09 2.69
C ARG A 8 -16.05 -2.57 3.98
N TYR A 9 -15.62 -3.52 4.82
CA TYR A 9 -14.83 -3.20 5.99
C TYR A 9 -13.33 -3.31 5.69
N TRP A 10 -12.61 -2.22 5.92
CA TRP A 10 -11.16 -2.15 5.80
C TRP A 10 -10.54 -2.27 7.19
N HIS A 11 -9.86 -3.39 7.45
CA HIS A 11 -9.16 -3.62 8.71
C HIS A 11 -7.75 -3.03 8.68
N PRO A 12 -7.26 -2.47 9.80
CA PRO A 12 -5.84 -2.16 9.93
C PRO A 12 -4.99 -3.42 9.75
N SER A 13 -3.80 -3.28 9.15
CA SER A 13 -2.91 -4.40 8.80
C SER A 13 -2.31 -5.15 10.01
N GLY A 14 -2.64 -4.78 11.24
CA GLY A 14 -1.98 -5.30 12.44
C GLY A 14 -0.51 -4.85 12.56
N ALA A 15 0.21 -5.45 13.51
CA ALA A 15 1.64 -5.24 13.66
C ALA A 15 2.40 -6.04 12.58
N ILE A 16 3.26 -5.35 11.82
CA ILE A 16 4.16 -5.96 10.84
C ILE A 16 5.58 -5.56 11.23
N ASP A 17 6.46 -6.54 11.37
CA ASP A 17 7.85 -6.30 11.76
C ASP A 17 8.62 -5.57 10.66
N GLY A 18 9.50 -4.63 11.04
CA GLY A 18 10.35 -3.89 10.10
C GLY A 18 9.67 -2.77 9.32
N VAL A 19 8.40 -2.45 9.62
CA VAL A 19 7.66 -1.38 8.94
C VAL A 19 7.22 -0.29 9.89
N ILE A 20 7.02 0.91 9.35
CA ILE A 20 6.33 2.01 10.03
C ILE A 20 5.08 2.40 9.24
N SER A 21 4.06 2.87 9.97
CA SER A 21 2.90 3.49 9.34
C SER A 21 3.17 4.96 9.09
N VAL A 22 2.84 5.42 7.89
CA VAL A 22 2.89 6.82 7.48
C VAL A 22 1.49 7.26 7.06
N ALA A 23 1.17 8.53 7.31
CA ALA A 23 -0.10 9.12 6.94
C ALA A 23 0.12 10.29 5.98
N ARG A 24 -0.94 10.71 5.29
CA ARG A 24 -0.91 11.92 4.46
C ARG A 24 -0.64 13.15 5.29
N ASP A 25 0.09 14.09 4.69
CA ASP A 25 0.37 15.39 5.31
C ASP A 25 -0.91 16.21 5.57
N ASN A 26 -1.93 16.05 4.72
CA ASN A 26 -3.22 16.74 4.85
C ASN A 26 -4.41 15.78 4.77
N MET A 27 -5.00 15.47 5.93
CA MET A 27 -6.18 14.60 6.06
C MET A 27 -7.50 15.26 5.63
N SER A 28 -7.53 16.58 5.42
CA SER A 28 -8.74 17.28 4.97
C SER A 28 -9.00 17.16 3.47
N SER A 29 -7.98 16.75 2.69
CA SER A 29 -8.03 16.67 1.23
C SER A 29 -7.83 15.24 0.72
N ILE A 30 -8.43 14.26 1.39
CA ILE A 30 -8.38 12.86 0.96
C ILE A 30 -9.17 12.72 -0.35
N PRO A 31 -8.53 12.29 -1.46
CA PRO A 31 -9.24 12.07 -2.71
C PRO A 31 -10.31 11.01 -2.53
N LYS A 32 -11.45 11.21 -3.17
CA LYS A 32 -12.49 10.20 -3.24
C LYS A 32 -12.14 9.23 -4.35
N PHE A 33 -12.03 7.96 -4.01
CA PHE A 33 -11.80 6.89 -4.97
C PHE A 33 -13.10 6.08 -5.12
N SER A 34 -13.47 5.73 -6.36
CA SER A 34 -14.69 4.95 -6.64
C SER A 34 -14.55 3.48 -6.25
N GLU A 35 -13.32 2.98 -6.13
CA GLU A 35 -13.04 1.57 -5.89
C GLU A 35 -12.66 1.26 -4.45
N MET A 36 -12.44 2.26 -3.59
CA MET A 36 -11.99 2.07 -2.21
C MET A 36 -12.27 3.28 -1.31
N SER A 37 -12.30 3.02 0.00
CA SER A 37 -12.36 4.08 1.00
C SER A 37 -11.12 4.98 0.89
N GLY A 38 -11.32 6.27 0.68
CA GLY A 38 -10.21 7.23 0.64
C GLY A 38 -9.36 7.22 1.91
N LEU A 39 -9.96 6.88 3.07
CA LEU A 39 -9.25 6.70 4.33
C LEU A 39 -8.21 5.56 4.28
N ALA A 40 -8.48 4.50 3.51
CA ALA A 40 -7.50 3.41 3.33
C ALA A 40 -6.26 3.87 2.54
N LEU A 41 -6.40 4.88 1.67
CA LEU A 41 -5.29 5.52 0.95
C LEU A 41 -4.70 6.73 1.67
N ALA A 42 -5.24 7.10 2.82
CA ALA A 42 -4.65 8.15 3.64
C ALA A 42 -3.46 7.65 4.46
N HIS A 43 -3.28 6.33 4.52
CA HIS A 43 -2.22 5.65 5.25
C HIS A 43 -1.47 4.71 4.32
N ALA A 44 -0.19 4.53 4.59
CA ALA A 44 0.65 3.52 3.95
C ALA A 44 1.59 2.90 4.98
N ILE A 45 2.18 1.77 4.62
CA ILE A 45 3.31 1.19 5.34
C ILE A 45 4.57 1.35 4.49
N THR A 46 5.70 1.60 5.15
CA THR A 46 7.01 1.72 4.50
C THR A 46 8.07 1.09 5.40
N PRO A 47 9.22 0.63 4.87
CA PRO A 47 10.29 0.11 5.71
C PRO A 47 10.69 1.11 6.81
N ALA A 48 10.96 0.60 8.01
CA ALA A 48 11.30 1.42 9.17
C ALA A 48 12.69 2.07 9.04
N SER A 49 13.57 1.44 8.25
CA SER A 49 14.93 1.90 7.99
C SER A 49 15.13 2.29 6.53
N ASN A 50 15.84 3.39 6.29
CA ASN A 50 16.20 3.83 4.94
C ASN A 50 17.16 2.88 4.22
N ASN A 51 17.82 1.97 4.96
CA ASN A 51 18.72 0.96 4.40
C ASN A 51 17.97 -0.33 4.02
N GLU A 52 16.70 -0.44 4.38
CA GLU A 52 15.90 -1.64 4.21
C GLU A 52 15.20 -1.57 2.84
N THR A 53 15.63 -2.43 1.94
CA THR A 53 15.19 -2.44 0.53
C THR A 53 14.05 -3.41 0.27
N THR A 54 13.64 -4.17 1.29
CA THR A 54 12.62 -5.22 1.20
C THR A 54 11.52 -4.96 2.20
N LEU A 55 10.27 -5.01 1.74
CA LEU A 55 9.07 -4.93 2.56
C LEU A 55 8.33 -6.26 2.45
N ILE A 56 8.20 -6.99 3.55
CA ILE A 56 7.44 -8.24 3.60
C ILE A 56 6.10 -7.95 4.25
N VAL A 57 5.02 -8.16 3.50
CA VAL A 57 3.65 -8.02 4.02
C VAL A 57 3.10 -9.42 4.28
N PRO A 58 2.89 -9.82 5.54
CA PRO A 58 2.37 -11.14 5.86
C PRO A 58 0.92 -11.26 5.40
N SER A 59 0.62 -12.31 4.63
CA SER A 59 -0.75 -12.68 4.26
C SER A 59 -1.33 -13.62 5.34
N SER A 60 -1.50 -13.11 6.56
CA SER A 60 -1.75 -13.94 7.77
C SER A 60 -3.00 -14.83 7.73
N GLU A 61 -3.88 -14.69 6.72
CA GLU A 61 -5.11 -15.49 6.58
C GLU A 61 -5.21 -16.23 5.24
N MET A 62 -4.27 -16.02 4.31
CA MET A 62 -4.31 -16.62 2.97
C MET A 62 -3.43 -17.88 2.92
N GLY A 63 -3.94 -18.96 2.33
CA GLY A 63 -3.27 -20.26 2.27
C GLY A 63 -3.65 -21.24 3.40
N LEU A 64 -4.61 -20.91 4.26
CA LEU A 64 -5.21 -21.86 5.21
C LEU A 64 -6.09 -22.91 4.51
N VAL A 65 -6.48 -22.65 3.26
CA VAL A 65 -7.29 -23.54 2.43
C VAL A 65 -6.68 -23.58 1.04
N ASP A 66 -6.65 -24.75 0.42
CA ASP A 66 -6.20 -24.88 -0.97
C ASP A 66 -7.20 -24.17 -1.91
N GLY A 67 -6.72 -23.16 -2.65
CA GLY A 67 -7.56 -22.37 -3.53
C GLY A 67 -6.80 -21.37 -4.38
N LEU A 68 -7.48 -20.81 -5.39
CA LEU A 68 -6.96 -19.69 -6.17
C LEU A 68 -7.27 -18.38 -5.47
N TYR A 69 -6.23 -17.60 -5.18
CA TYR A 69 -6.33 -16.30 -4.53
C TYR A 69 -5.96 -15.17 -5.48
N TYR A 70 -6.71 -14.07 -5.41
CA TYR A 70 -6.37 -12.83 -6.10
C TYR A 70 -5.92 -11.80 -5.07
N TYR A 71 -4.82 -11.13 -5.37
CA TYR A 71 -4.28 -10.08 -4.52
C TYR A 71 -4.48 -8.72 -5.20
N ILE A 72 -5.02 -7.76 -4.44
CA ILE A 72 -5.15 -6.37 -4.87
C ILE A 72 -4.33 -5.50 -3.92
N PHE A 73 -3.26 -4.92 -4.45
CA PHE A 73 -2.41 -3.98 -3.72
C PHE A 73 -2.65 -2.57 -4.23
N TYR A 74 -2.75 -1.62 -3.31
CA TYR A 74 -2.93 -0.22 -3.62
C TYR A 74 -1.70 0.57 -3.20
N PHE A 75 -1.21 1.41 -4.11
CA PHE A 75 0.00 2.20 -3.89
C PHE A 75 -0.31 3.68 -4.11
N LEU A 76 0.08 4.51 -3.14
CA LEU A 76 -0.02 5.95 -3.25
C LEU A 76 1.13 6.57 -2.45
N GLU A 77 1.81 7.56 -3.03
CA GLU A 77 2.71 8.41 -2.27
C GLU A 77 1.88 9.36 -1.39
N VAL A 78 1.96 9.17 -0.08
CA VAL A 78 1.14 9.89 0.90
C VAL A 78 1.81 11.18 1.38
N SER A 79 3.14 11.30 1.24
CA SER A 79 3.90 12.50 1.60
C SER A 79 4.03 13.44 0.41
N GLN A 80 3.48 14.65 0.52
CA GLN A 80 3.58 15.69 -0.51
C GLN A 80 5.03 16.15 -0.70
N VAL A 81 5.80 16.23 0.39
CA VAL A 81 7.23 16.58 0.31
C VAL A 81 8.01 15.51 -0.46
N THR A 82 7.76 14.23 -0.15
CA THR A 82 8.41 13.12 -0.86
C THR A 82 8.01 13.12 -2.32
N TYR A 83 6.71 13.30 -2.61
CA TYR A 83 6.15 13.37 -3.95
C TYR A 83 6.86 14.38 -4.88
N GLN A 84 7.32 15.51 -4.32
CA GLN A 84 7.98 16.58 -5.08
C GLN A 84 9.50 16.42 -5.21
N THR A 85 10.13 15.68 -4.29
CA THR A 85 11.60 15.72 -4.12
C THR A 85 12.27 14.37 -4.32
N LYS A 86 11.50 13.28 -4.30
CA LYS A 86 12.01 11.92 -4.36
C LYS A 86 11.06 11.06 -5.19
N SER A 87 11.64 10.15 -5.95
CA SER A 87 10.91 9.06 -6.59
C SER A 87 11.39 7.73 -6.03
N ARG A 88 10.46 6.78 -5.91
CA ARG A 88 10.74 5.39 -5.55
C ARG A 88 10.20 4.49 -6.64
N SER A 89 10.92 3.42 -6.92
CA SER A 89 10.42 2.29 -7.70
C SER A 89 10.61 1.01 -6.89
N PHE A 90 9.78 0.01 -7.16
CA PHE A 90 9.88 -1.26 -6.46
C PHE A 90 9.52 -2.43 -7.37
N ASP A 91 10.20 -3.54 -7.15
CA ASP A 91 9.82 -4.83 -7.69
C ASP A 91 8.79 -5.49 -6.78
N PHE A 92 7.83 -6.19 -7.37
CA PHE A 92 6.72 -6.81 -6.66
C PHE A 92 6.76 -8.33 -6.82
N PHE A 93 6.75 -9.03 -5.68
CA PHE A 93 6.89 -10.48 -5.59
C PHE A 93 5.71 -11.08 -4.84
N VAL A 94 5.20 -12.21 -5.33
CA VAL A 94 4.24 -13.07 -4.64
C VAL A 94 4.86 -14.45 -4.55
N ASP A 95 4.95 -15.03 -3.35
CA ASP A 95 5.62 -16.31 -3.10
C ASP A 95 7.05 -16.40 -3.68
N GLY A 96 7.78 -15.27 -3.62
CA GLY A 96 9.13 -15.14 -4.18
C GLY A 96 9.19 -15.01 -5.70
N ILE A 97 8.06 -15.02 -6.39
CA ILE A 97 7.97 -14.92 -7.85
C ILE A 97 7.67 -13.46 -8.24
N LYS A 98 8.51 -12.88 -9.08
CA LYS A 98 8.29 -11.54 -9.65
C LYS A 98 7.18 -11.59 -10.69
N GLY A 99 6.00 -11.06 -10.35
CA GLY A 99 4.83 -11.10 -11.24
C GLY A 99 4.80 -9.99 -12.30
N ILE A 100 5.48 -8.86 -12.06
CA ILE A 100 5.48 -7.70 -12.95
C ILE A 100 6.90 -7.48 -13.47
N THR A 101 7.06 -7.49 -14.79
CA THR A 101 8.38 -7.42 -15.43
C THR A 101 9.08 -6.09 -15.20
N LEU A 102 8.32 -4.99 -15.24
CA LEU A 102 8.82 -3.64 -15.00
C LEU A 102 8.62 -3.25 -13.53
N PRO A 103 9.56 -2.50 -12.92
CA PRO A 103 9.35 -1.95 -11.59
C PRO A 103 8.09 -1.08 -11.55
N ILE A 104 7.32 -1.19 -10.48
CA ILE A 104 6.21 -0.27 -10.23
C ILE A 104 6.81 1.08 -9.85
N VAL A 105 6.36 2.12 -10.53
CA VAL A 105 6.69 3.51 -10.22
C VAL A 105 5.38 4.20 -9.86
N PRO A 106 5.19 4.61 -8.59
CA PRO A 106 4.06 5.45 -8.21
C PRO A 106 3.99 6.72 -9.07
N PRO A 107 2.80 7.28 -9.28
CA PRO A 107 2.62 8.43 -10.15
C PRO A 107 3.13 9.71 -9.49
N TYR A 108 4.45 9.95 -9.50
CA TYR A 108 5.05 11.24 -9.10
C TYR A 108 4.71 12.33 -10.13
N GLN A 109 4.70 13.61 -9.73
CA GLN A 109 4.44 14.70 -10.67
C GLN A 109 5.58 14.81 -11.68
N SER A 110 5.20 14.86 -12.96
CA SER A 110 6.02 15.38 -14.07
C SER A 110 6.00 16.90 -14.09
#